data_AF-A0A512IND4-F1
#
_entry.id   AF-A0A512IND4-F1
#
_cell.length_a   1.000
_cell.length_b   1.000
_cell.length_c   1.000
_cell.angle_alpha   90.00
_cell.angle_beta   90.00
_cell.angle_gamma   90.00
#
_symmetry.space_group_name_H-M   'P 1'
#
loop_
_entity.id
_entity.type
_entity.pdbx_description
1 polymer ?
#
loop_
_entity_poly.entity_id
_entity_poly.type
_entity_poly.pdbx_seq_one_letter_code
_entity_poly.pdbx_strand_id
1 'polypeptide(L)'
;MAADKIPWQTARIGAIASVTPRVKSFRFEGLAGRHRAGQHVEVRLTAPDGYSAQRSYSIASAPGDAAGLELMIEGLEQGEVSSYFAGVAEVGDEVELRGPIGGSFVWSPEDEGPVLLVGGGSGVVPLLAMIRARFAARSETPMLLIYSVRNLAEAIALDELQVRARDAPGFDLTLLTTREGATAGRRIDRVMIETALDHVGKPRHVFVCGSNGFVGSVSDLLVDAAVKPGIIRTERFGG
;
A
#
# COMPACT_ATOMS: atom_id res chain seq x y z
N MET A 1 15.80 9.52 13.85
CA MET A 1 15.27 10.79 14.40
C MET A 1 13.81 10.55 14.71
N ALA A 2 13.40 10.76 15.97
CA ALA A 2 12.09 10.36 16.48
C ALA A 2 10.93 11.13 15.82
N ALA A 3 9.78 10.47 15.68
CA ALA A 3 8.56 10.97 15.04
C ALA A 3 7.97 12.26 15.68
N ASP A 4 8.48 12.69 16.84
CA ASP A 4 8.00 13.86 17.61
C ASP A 4 8.35 15.25 17.01
N LYS A 5 8.99 15.32 15.84
CA LYS A 5 9.38 16.61 15.22
C LYS A 5 8.61 17.00 13.95
N ILE A 6 7.71 16.15 13.45
CA ILE A 6 6.96 16.47 12.23
C ILE A 6 5.71 17.26 12.62
N PRO A 7 5.54 18.52 12.15
CA PRO A 7 4.37 19.30 12.50
C PRO A 7 3.12 18.75 11.80
N TRP A 8 1.96 18.96 12.45
CA TRP A 8 0.67 18.82 11.79
C TRP A 8 0.52 19.93 10.73
N GLN A 9 -0.02 19.56 9.58
CA GLN A 9 -0.27 20.45 8.46
C GLN A 9 -1.70 20.26 7.99
N THR A 10 -2.40 21.36 7.74
CA THR A 10 -3.70 21.32 7.08
C THR A 10 -3.50 21.02 5.60
N ALA A 11 -4.17 19.99 5.10
CA ALA A 11 -4.20 19.62 3.70
C ALA A 11 -5.66 19.62 3.20
N ARG A 12 -5.87 20.07 1.97
CA ARG A 12 -7.21 20.16 1.38
C ARG A 12 -7.47 18.95 0.49
N ILE A 13 -8.67 18.37 0.58
CA ILE A 13 -9.11 17.32 -0.34
C ILE A 13 -9.38 17.94 -1.71
N GLY A 14 -8.52 17.65 -2.69
CA GLY A 14 -8.66 18.12 -4.08
C GLY A 14 -9.49 17.18 -4.95
N ALA A 15 -9.48 15.87 -4.67
CA ALA A 15 -10.29 14.90 -5.40
C ALA A 15 -10.64 13.67 -4.55
N ILE A 16 -11.81 13.09 -4.84
CA ILE A 16 -12.30 11.83 -4.26
C ILE A 16 -12.75 10.91 -5.38
N ALA A 17 -12.37 9.63 -5.35
CA ALA A 17 -12.91 8.62 -6.25
C ALA A 17 -13.13 7.27 -5.56
N SER A 18 -14.22 6.60 -5.87
CA SER A 18 -14.45 5.22 -5.44
C SER A 18 -13.46 4.27 -6.12
N VAL A 19 -12.78 3.44 -5.33
CA VAL A 19 -11.80 2.46 -5.81
C VAL A 19 -12.37 1.05 -5.75
N THR A 20 -13.02 0.71 -4.63
CA THR A 20 -13.77 -0.52 -4.42
C THR A 20 -15.07 -0.18 -3.67
N PRO A 21 -16.00 -1.11 -3.45
CA PRO A 21 -17.18 -0.86 -2.62
C PRO A 21 -16.86 -0.37 -1.20
N ARG A 22 -15.64 -0.64 -0.69
CA ARG A 22 -15.23 -0.29 0.67
C ARG A 22 -14.06 0.69 0.72
N VAL A 23 -13.46 1.07 -0.41
CA VAL A 23 -12.27 1.91 -0.47
C VAL A 23 -12.52 3.11 -1.36
N LYS A 24 -12.23 4.30 -0.84
CA LYS A 24 -12.16 5.55 -1.60
C LYS A 24 -10.74 6.08 -1.64
N SER A 25 -10.37 6.70 -2.76
CA SER A 25 -9.13 7.46 -2.92
C SER A 25 -9.39 8.93 -2.58
N PHE A 26 -8.41 9.56 -1.94
CA PHE A 26 -8.41 10.97 -1.57
C PHE A 26 -7.08 11.58 -2.01
N ARG A 27 -7.15 12.58 -2.88
CA ARG A 27 -5.98 13.37 -3.30
C ARG A 27 -5.93 14.66 -2.51
N PHE A 28 -4.78 14.96 -1.93
CA PHE A 28 -4.56 16.10 -1.07
C PHE A 28 -3.64 17.13 -1.69
N GLU A 29 -4.03 18.39 -1.53
CA GLU A 29 -3.24 19.58 -1.88
C GLU A 29 -2.58 20.16 -0.63
N GLY A 30 -1.43 20.82 -0.83
CA GLY A 30 -0.83 21.68 0.20
C GLY A 30 0.05 20.99 1.24
N LEU A 31 0.25 19.66 1.19
CA LEU A 31 1.19 19.01 2.10
C LEU A 31 2.64 19.31 1.71
N ALA A 32 3.40 19.96 2.60
CA ALA A 32 4.81 20.19 2.41
C ALA A 32 5.62 18.94 2.77
N GLY A 33 6.48 18.50 1.84
CA GLY A 33 7.42 17.40 2.06
C GLY A 33 7.40 16.37 0.94
N ARG A 34 8.56 15.78 0.63
CA ARG A 34 8.68 14.67 -0.33
C ARG A 34 8.65 13.36 0.45
N HIS A 35 7.63 12.54 0.23
CA HIS A 35 7.57 11.17 0.76
C HIS A 35 8.40 10.21 -0.08
N ARG A 36 8.72 9.05 0.49
CA ARG A 36 9.27 7.88 -0.20
C ARG A 36 8.18 6.82 -0.36
N ALA A 37 8.27 6.01 -1.41
CA ALA A 37 7.29 4.97 -1.68
C ALA A 37 7.30 3.92 -0.55
N GLY A 38 6.14 3.72 0.07
CA GLY A 38 5.98 2.85 1.24
C GLY A 38 5.87 3.58 2.59
N GLN A 39 6.04 4.91 2.63
CA GLN A 39 5.73 5.70 3.83
C GLN A 39 4.22 5.91 4.03
N HIS A 40 3.86 6.33 5.24
CA HIS A 40 2.49 6.68 5.62
C HIS A 40 2.40 8.11 6.16
N VAL A 41 1.18 8.59 6.35
CA VAL A 41 0.88 9.79 7.13
C VAL A 41 -0.08 9.42 8.25
N GLU A 42 -0.04 10.19 9.33
CA GLU A 42 -1.13 10.21 10.30
C GLU A 42 -2.17 11.25 9.90
N VAL A 43 -3.43 10.86 9.96
CA VAL A 43 -4.58 11.72 9.79
C VAL A 43 -5.20 11.98 11.15
N ARG A 44 -5.47 13.24 11.47
CA ARG A 44 -6.25 13.66 12.63
C ARG A 44 -7.56 14.30 12.18
N LEU A 45 -8.66 13.86 12.79
CA LEU A 45 -9.95 14.53 12.72
C LEU A 45 -10.29 15.05 14.10
N THR A 46 -10.73 16.29 14.19
CA THR A 46 -11.13 16.94 15.44
C THR A 46 -12.59 17.36 15.33
N ALA A 47 -13.44 16.84 16.21
CA ALA A 47 -14.85 17.18 16.28
C ALA A 47 -15.07 18.57 16.92
N PRO A 48 -16.24 19.20 16.73
CA PRO A 48 -16.53 20.53 17.28
C PRO A 48 -16.46 20.62 18.81
N ASP A 49 -16.64 19.51 19.51
CA ASP A 49 -16.52 19.39 20.97
C ASP A 49 -15.07 19.25 21.45
N GLY A 50 -14.10 19.22 20.52
CA GLY A 50 -12.67 19.10 20.78
C GLY A 50 -12.15 17.66 20.87
N TYR A 51 -13.02 16.65 20.73
CA TYR A 51 -12.57 15.26 20.64
C TYR A 51 -11.76 15.04 19.34
N SER A 52 -10.63 14.32 19.42
CA SER A 52 -9.82 14.03 18.23
C SER A 52 -9.50 12.54 18.08
N ALA A 53 -9.62 12.06 16.86
CA ALA A 53 -9.28 10.70 16.46
C ALA A 53 -8.12 10.73 15.47
N GLN A 54 -7.17 9.81 15.64
CA GLN A 54 -5.97 9.73 14.79
C GLN A 54 -5.77 8.33 14.23
N ARG A 55 -5.44 8.23 12.94
CA ARG A 55 -5.12 6.95 12.29
C ARG A 55 -3.99 7.13 11.27
N SER A 56 -3.15 6.11 11.15
CA SER A 56 -2.11 6.04 10.11
C SER A 56 -2.68 5.47 8.81
N TYR A 57 -2.34 6.07 7.68
CA TYR A 57 -2.67 5.59 6.35
C TYR A 57 -1.44 5.63 5.44
N SER A 58 -1.15 4.51 4.79
CA SER A 58 -0.06 4.44 3.81
C SER A 58 -0.37 5.31 2.60
N ILE A 59 0.68 5.96 2.09
CA ILE A 59 0.58 6.81 0.91
C ILE A 59 0.53 5.91 -0.32
N ALA A 60 -0.48 6.10 -1.18
CA ALA A 60 -0.70 5.34 -2.40
C ALA A 60 0.01 5.95 -3.62
N SER A 61 0.21 7.28 -3.63
CA SER A 61 0.84 8.00 -4.74
C SER A 61 2.34 7.77 -4.80
N ALA A 62 2.92 7.81 -6.01
CA ALA A 62 4.37 7.83 -6.15
C ALA A 62 4.99 9.10 -5.52
N PRO A 63 6.24 9.04 -5.03
CA PRO A 63 7.01 10.23 -4.70
C PRO A 63 7.04 11.24 -5.85
N GLY A 64 6.67 12.49 -5.57
CA GLY A 64 6.68 13.56 -6.57
C GLY A 64 5.55 13.52 -7.60
N ASP A 65 4.49 12.75 -7.35
CA ASP A 65 3.26 12.77 -8.18
C ASP A 65 2.67 14.19 -8.24
N ALA A 66 2.49 14.70 -9.47
CA ALA A 66 1.99 16.04 -9.72
C ALA A 66 0.52 16.23 -9.28
N ALA A 67 -0.25 15.14 -9.19
CA ALA A 67 -1.62 15.17 -8.67
C ALA A 67 -1.69 15.21 -7.13
N GLY A 68 -0.54 15.30 -6.45
CA GLY A 68 -0.45 15.39 -5.00
C GLY A 68 -0.51 14.03 -4.30
N LEU A 69 -0.51 14.08 -2.97
CA LEU A 69 -0.50 12.91 -2.11
C LEU A 69 -1.84 12.19 -2.19
N GLU A 70 -1.82 10.87 -2.38
CA GLU A 70 -3.02 10.03 -2.41
C GLU A 70 -3.09 9.09 -1.20
N LEU A 71 -4.24 9.06 -0.54
CA LEU A 71 -4.60 8.02 0.43
C LEU A 71 -5.74 7.17 -0.14
N MET A 72 -5.65 5.85 0.01
CA MET A 72 -6.74 4.92 -0.30
C MET A 72 -7.26 4.35 1.01
N ILE A 73 -8.42 4.83 1.45
CA ILE A 73 -8.95 4.60 2.79
C ILE A 73 -10.09 3.59 2.71
N GLU A 74 -9.94 2.48 3.42
CA GLU A 74 -11.00 1.49 3.62
C GLU A 74 -11.97 1.97 4.71
N GLY A 75 -13.25 2.04 4.39
CA GLY A 75 -14.32 2.34 5.34
C GLY A 75 -14.54 1.16 6.28
N LEU A 76 -14.22 1.34 7.56
CA LEU A 76 -14.50 0.37 8.62
C LEU A 76 -15.72 0.82 9.43
N GLU A 77 -16.67 -0.09 9.68
CA GLU A 77 -17.93 0.21 10.37
C GLU A 77 -17.74 0.84 11.76
N GLN A 78 -16.67 0.48 12.47
CA GLN A 78 -16.35 0.98 13.81
C GLN A 78 -15.17 1.96 13.83
N GLY A 79 -14.66 2.38 12.67
CA GLY A 79 -13.51 3.28 12.60
C GLY A 79 -13.95 4.73 12.48
N GLU A 80 -13.72 5.54 13.52
CA GLU A 80 -14.10 6.96 13.57
C GLU A 80 -13.51 7.77 12.40
N VAL A 81 -12.21 7.60 12.12
CA VAL A 81 -11.55 8.31 11.01
C VAL A 81 -11.99 7.74 9.66
N SER A 82 -12.03 6.42 9.52
CA SER A 82 -12.40 5.78 8.25
C SER A 82 -13.87 6.00 7.86
N SER A 83 -14.77 6.15 8.83
CA SER A 83 -16.20 6.40 8.57
C SER A 83 -16.42 7.82 8.05
N TYR A 84 -15.68 8.81 8.56
CA TYR A 84 -15.65 10.16 7.99
C TYR A 84 -15.25 10.12 6.52
N PHE A 85 -14.13 9.47 6.17
CA PHE A 85 -13.72 9.35 4.77
C PHE A 85 -14.72 8.52 3.93
N ALA A 86 -15.28 7.46 4.49
CA ALA A 86 -16.22 6.61 3.75
C ALA A 86 -17.53 7.33 3.41
N GLY A 87 -18.06 8.19 4.29
CA GLY A 87 -19.41 8.71 4.18
C GLY A 87 -19.59 10.23 4.25
N VAL A 88 -18.63 10.98 4.78
CA VAL A 88 -18.80 12.40 5.13
C VAL A 88 -17.86 13.32 4.35
N ALA A 89 -16.61 12.92 4.11
CA ALA A 89 -15.60 13.76 3.48
C ALA A 89 -16.01 14.22 2.08
N GLU A 90 -15.86 15.51 1.81
CA GLU A 90 -16.15 16.15 0.53
C GLU A 90 -14.90 16.82 -0.09
N VAL A 91 -14.95 17.05 -1.40
CA VAL A 91 -13.90 17.86 -2.06
C VAL A 91 -13.97 19.28 -1.52
N GLY A 92 -12.81 19.82 -1.12
CA GLY A 92 -12.67 21.12 -0.49
C GLY A 92 -12.49 21.05 1.03
N ASP A 93 -12.81 19.91 1.67
CA ASP A 93 -12.61 19.73 3.11
C ASP A 93 -11.13 19.84 3.49
N GLU A 94 -10.88 20.39 4.68
CA GLU A 94 -9.56 20.52 5.27
C GLU A 94 -9.34 19.43 6.32
N VAL A 95 -8.23 18.71 6.19
CA VAL A 95 -7.85 17.59 7.05
C VAL A 95 -6.44 17.82 7.59
N GLU A 96 -6.23 17.52 8.87
CA GLU A 96 -4.91 17.60 9.48
C GLU A 96 -4.10 16.33 9.18
N LEU A 97 -2.95 16.50 8.53
CA LEU A 97 -2.01 15.44 8.21
C LEU A 97 -0.68 15.67 8.92
N ARG A 98 -0.05 14.60 9.38
CA ARG A 98 1.34 14.59 9.88
C ARG A 98 2.14 13.52 9.16
N GLY A 99 3.22 13.93 8.52
CA GLY A 99 4.11 13.02 7.81
C GLY A 99 4.95 13.72 6.75
N PRO A 100 5.66 12.96 5.91
CA PRO A 100 5.65 11.48 5.85
C PRO A 100 6.35 10.83 7.06
N ILE A 101 5.82 9.70 7.53
CA ILE A 101 6.34 8.88 8.64
C ILE A 101 6.79 7.51 8.11
N GLY A 102 7.78 6.93 8.78
CA GLY A 102 8.36 5.64 8.43
C GLY A 102 9.71 5.76 7.73
N GLY A 103 10.23 4.62 7.23
CA GLY A 103 11.54 4.57 6.57
C GLY A 103 12.15 3.17 6.49
N SER A 104 11.67 2.22 7.28
CA SER A 104 12.06 0.81 7.21
C SER A 104 11.34 0.06 6.07
N PHE A 105 10.14 0.50 5.69
CA PHE A 105 9.32 -0.08 4.63
C PHE A 105 9.29 0.83 3.41
N VAL A 106 10.45 1.16 2.84
CA VAL A 106 10.53 2.02 1.65
C VAL A 106 11.30 1.34 0.54
N TRP A 107 10.93 1.67 -0.70
CA TRP A 107 11.67 1.30 -1.90
C TRP A 107 11.89 2.53 -2.78
N SER A 108 13.04 2.57 -3.45
CA SER A 108 13.40 3.56 -4.45
C SER A 108 13.91 2.87 -5.72
N PRO A 109 13.73 3.47 -6.91
CA PRO A 109 14.36 3.00 -8.14
C PRO A 109 15.88 2.83 -8.06
N GLU A 110 16.56 3.54 -7.14
CA GLU A 110 18.01 3.40 -6.92
C GLU A 110 18.39 2.14 -6.12
N ASP A 111 17.44 1.44 -5.49
CA ASP A 111 17.73 0.31 -4.61
C ASP A 111 18.18 -0.97 -5.36
N GLU A 112 18.12 -0.96 -6.70
CA GLU A 112 18.54 -1.96 -7.70
C GLU A 112 18.19 -3.45 -7.43
N GLY A 113 18.03 -4.21 -8.52
CA GLY A 113 17.82 -5.66 -8.46
C GLY A 113 16.38 -6.08 -8.13
N PRO A 114 16.06 -7.38 -8.29
CA PRO A 114 14.67 -7.83 -8.31
C PRO A 114 13.92 -7.60 -6.99
N VAL A 115 12.62 -7.31 -7.10
CA VAL A 115 11.76 -6.98 -5.96
C VAL A 115 10.54 -7.90 -5.93
N LEU A 116 10.31 -8.54 -4.80
CA LEU A 116 9.08 -9.29 -4.53
C LEU A 116 8.16 -8.48 -3.61
N LEU A 117 6.94 -8.22 -4.04
CA LEU A 117 5.90 -7.54 -3.28
C LEU A 117 4.81 -8.56 -2.93
N VAL A 118 4.39 -8.63 -1.67
CA VAL A 118 3.33 -9.54 -1.23
C VAL A 118 2.29 -8.77 -0.42
N GLY A 119 1.12 -8.56 -1.02
CA GLY A 119 0.03 -7.75 -0.47
C GLY A 119 -1.20 -8.56 -0.11
N GLY A 120 -1.81 -8.26 1.04
CA GLY A 120 -3.12 -8.79 1.45
C GLY A 120 -4.14 -7.68 1.66
N GLY A 121 -5.23 -7.68 0.89
CA GLY A 121 -6.30 -6.67 1.00
C GLY A 121 -5.81 -5.23 0.79
N SER A 122 -6.07 -4.33 1.76
CA SER A 122 -5.55 -2.95 1.78
C SER A 122 -4.03 -2.86 1.98
N GLY A 123 -3.37 -3.98 2.33
CA GLY A 123 -1.92 -4.14 2.33
C GLY A 123 -1.24 -3.79 1.00
N VAL A 124 -1.97 -3.76 -0.11
CA VAL A 124 -1.41 -3.37 -1.40
C VAL A 124 -1.08 -1.88 -1.50
N VAL A 125 -1.69 -1.01 -0.69
CA VAL A 125 -1.55 0.45 -0.82
C VAL A 125 -0.09 0.94 -0.76
N PRO A 126 0.73 0.61 0.25
CA PRO A 126 2.14 1.01 0.25
C PRO A 126 2.94 0.34 -0.89
N LEU A 127 2.56 -0.88 -1.29
CA LEU A 127 3.20 -1.59 -2.41
C LEU A 127 2.88 -0.92 -3.76
N LEU A 128 1.66 -0.41 -3.91
CA LEU A 128 1.21 0.35 -5.07
C LEU A 128 2.02 1.63 -5.25
N ALA A 129 2.39 2.31 -4.16
CA ALA A 129 3.30 3.45 -4.23
C ALA A 129 4.68 3.06 -4.78
N MET A 130 5.20 1.87 -4.41
CA MET A 130 6.48 1.36 -4.94
C MET A 130 6.38 1.04 -6.43
N ILE A 131 5.28 0.39 -6.84
CA ILE A 131 4.99 0.11 -8.25
C ILE A 131 4.88 1.43 -9.02
N ARG A 132 4.08 2.39 -8.56
CA ARG A 132 3.93 3.70 -9.21
C ARG A 132 5.27 4.44 -9.28
N ALA A 133 6.12 4.36 -8.26
CA ALA A 133 7.47 4.93 -8.27
C ALA A 133 8.36 4.29 -9.35
N ARG A 134 8.31 2.95 -9.50
CA ARG A 134 9.03 2.22 -10.57
C ARG A 134 8.64 2.75 -11.94
N PHE A 135 7.34 2.91 -12.18
CA PHE A 135 6.80 3.39 -13.44
C PHE A 135 7.11 4.87 -13.70
N ALA A 136 6.96 5.73 -12.70
CA ALA A 136 7.27 7.15 -12.81
C ALA A 136 8.75 7.39 -13.17
N ALA A 137 9.65 6.57 -12.62
CA ALA A 137 11.08 6.62 -12.92
C ALA A 137 11.49 5.86 -14.19
N ARG A 138 10.54 5.21 -14.89
CA ARG A 138 10.82 4.30 -16.02
C ARG A 138 11.88 3.24 -15.68
N SER A 139 11.87 2.76 -14.44
CA SER A 139 12.81 1.75 -13.97
C SER A 139 12.46 0.38 -14.55
N GLU A 140 13.46 -0.33 -15.06
CA GLU A 140 13.33 -1.69 -15.57
C GLU A 140 13.51 -2.76 -14.48
N THR A 141 13.64 -2.34 -13.21
CA THR A 141 13.82 -3.26 -12.08
C THR A 141 12.76 -4.38 -12.12
N PRO A 142 13.16 -5.67 -12.17
CA PRO A 142 12.20 -6.77 -12.14
C PRO A 142 11.37 -6.72 -10.86
N MET A 143 10.05 -6.74 -10.98
CA MET A 143 9.14 -6.56 -9.85
C MET A 143 7.93 -7.48 -10.01
N LEU A 144 7.72 -8.36 -9.03
CA LEU A 144 6.55 -9.24 -8.99
C LEU A 144 5.68 -8.88 -7.80
N LEU A 145 4.38 -8.67 -8.03
CA LEU A 145 3.38 -8.54 -6.99
C LEU A 145 2.56 -9.84 -6.86
N ILE A 146 2.60 -10.46 -5.68
CA ILE A 146 1.59 -11.44 -5.26
C ILE A 146 0.52 -10.68 -4.48
N TYR A 147 -0.69 -10.62 -5.01
CA TYR A 147 -1.80 -9.89 -4.40
C TYR A 147 -2.94 -10.83 -4.01
N SER A 148 -3.23 -10.94 -2.72
CA SER A 148 -4.31 -11.77 -2.19
C SER A 148 -5.48 -10.91 -1.71
N VAL A 149 -6.65 -11.17 -2.26
CA VAL A 149 -7.92 -10.55 -1.87
C VAL A 149 -8.99 -11.60 -1.67
N ARG A 150 -10.14 -11.21 -1.11
CA ARG A 150 -11.29 -12.10 -0.97
C ARG A 150 -11.96 -12.34 -2.32
N ASN A 151 -12.24 -11.24 -3.01
CA ASN A 151 -12.98 -11.17 -4.26
C ASN A 151 -12.34 -10.08 -5.13
N LEU A 152 -12.49 -10.15 -6.46
CA LEU A 152 -11.98 -9.15 -7.40
C LEU A 152 -12.56 -7.76 -7.11
N ALA A 153 -13.82 -7.68 -6.67
CA ALA A 153 -14.46 -6.43 -6.28
C ALA A 153 -13.75 -5.72 -5.11
N GLU A 154 -12.92 -6.41 -4.33
CA GLU A 154 -12.13 -5.84 -3.24
C GLU A 154 -10.68 -5.52 -3.63
N ALA A 155 -10.27 -5.81 -4.87
CA ALA A 155 -8.91 -5.56 -5.34
C ALA A 155 -8.69 -4.07 -5.62
N ILE A 156 -7.92 -3.41 -4.76
CA ILE A 156 -7.54 -2.01 -4.90
C ILE A 156 -6.65 -1.85 -6.13
N ALA A 157 -6.99 -0.85 -6.97
CA ALA A 157 -6.24 -0.50 -8.18
C ALA A 157 -6.06 -1.67 -9.17
N LEU A 158 -7.02 -2.61 -9.23
CA LEU A 158 -6.91 -3.81 -10.07
C LEU A 158 -6.63 -3.49 -11.55
N ASP A 159 -7.42 -2.59 -12.14
CA ASP A 159 -7.27 -2.22 -13.55
C ASP A 159 -5.88 -1.64 -13.84
N GLU A 160 -5.39 -0.75 -12.97
CA GLU A 160 -4.06 -0.16 -13.06
C GLU A 160 -2.96 -1.22 -13.00
N LEU A 161 -3.08 -2.18 -12.07
CA LEU A 161 -2.13 -3.28 -11.90
C LEU A 161 -2.15 -4.24 -13.09
N GLN A 162 -3.33 -4.58 -13.62
CA GLN A 162 -3.47 -5.47 -14.78
C GLN A 162 -2.93 -4.84 -16.06
N VAL A 163 -3.25 -3.56 -16.31
CA VAL A 163 -2.72 -2.82 -17.46
C VAL A 163 -1.20 -2.80 -17.42
N ARG A 164 -0.61 -2.49 -16.26
CA ARG A 164 0.85 -2.50 -16.09
C ARG A 164 1.47 -3.87 -16.29
N ALA A 165 0.90 -4.92 -15.72
CA ALA A 165 1.42 -6.28 -15.86
C ALA A 165 1.35 -6.78 -17.31
N ARG A 166 0.37 -6.32 -18.09
CA ARG A 166 0.24 -6.66 -19.51
C ARG A 166 1.20 -5.87 -20.40
N ASP A 167 1.31 -4.56 -20.17
CA ASP A 167 1.93 -3.65 -21.14
C ASP A 167 3.40 -3.33 -20.84
N ALA A 168 3.89 -3.62 -19.63
CA ALA A 168 5.21 -3.20 -19.20
C ALA A 168 6.13 -4.37 -18.84
N PRO A 169 7.24 -4.55 -19.58
CA PRO A 169 8.23 -5.55 -19.24
C PRO A 169 8.77 -5.39 -17.81
N GLY A 170 9.00 -6.53 -17.15
CA GLY A 170 9.59 -6.60 -15.82
C GLY A 170 8.66 -6.20 -14.67
N PHE A 171 7.36 -6.00 -14.90
CA PHE A 171 6.37 -5.99 -13.83
C PHE A 171 5.35 -7.10 -14.05
N ASP A 172 5.23 -7.99 -13.06
CA ASP A 172 4.31 -9.12 -13.11
C ASP A 172 3.33 -9.08 -11.93
N LEU A 173 2.13 -9.63 -12.16
CA LEU A 173 1.06 -9.72 -11.17
C LEU A 173 0.58 -11.17 -11.03
N THR A 174 0.68 -11.71 -9.82
CA THR A 174 -0.01 -12.93 -9.40
C THR A 174 -1.17 -12.56 -8.49
N LEU A 175 -2.40 -12.63 -9.01
CA LEU A 175 -3.62 -12.30 -8.26
C LEU A 175 -4.29 -13.55 -7.69
N LEU A 176 -4.64 -13.52 -6.41
CA LEU A 176 -5.39 -14.56 -5.71
C LEU A 176 -6.71 -14.02 -5.17
N THR A 177 -7.78 -14.77 -5.41
CA THR A 177 -9.14 -14.54 -4.90
C THR A 177 -9.55 -15.68 -3.99
N THR A 178 -9.48 -15.46 -2.68
CA THR A 178 -9.65 -16.52 -1.68
C THR A 178 -11.10 -17.02 -1.53
N ARG A 179 -12.09 -16.30 -2.06
CA ARG A 179 -13.52 -16.64 -1.93
C ARG A 179 -14.23 -16.87 -3.27
N GLU A 180 -13.54 -16.71 -4.40
CA GLU A 180 -14.14 -16.87 -5.73
C GLU A 180 -13.12 -17.29 -6.79
N GLY A 181 -13.61 -17.70 -7.96
CA GLY A 181 -12.79 -18.05 -9.11
C GLY A 181 -11.91 -19.29 -8.90
N ALA A 182 -10.92 -19.46 -9.78
CA ALA A 182 -10.06 -20.64 -9.81
C ALA A 182 -9.13 -20.80 -8.59
N THR A 183 -8.99 -19.74 -7.78
CA THR A 183 -8.16 -19.77 -6.56
C THR A 183 -8.98 -19.74 -5.27
N ALA A 184 -10.30 -19.92 -5.36
CA ALA A 184 -11.18 -19.99 -4.21
C ALA A 184 -10.67 -21.03 -3.19
N GLY A 185 -10.65 -20.64 -1.90
CA GLY A 185 -10.14 -21.46 -0.80
C GLY A 185 -8.61 -21.53 -0.70
N ARG A 186 -7.86 -21.10 -1.73
CA ARG A 186 -6.39 -21.10 -1.68
C ARG A 186 -5.87 -19.95 -0.85
N ARG A 187 -4.77 -20.19 -0.14
CA ARG A 187 -3.94 -19.16 0.51
C ARG A 187 -2.57 -19.15 -0.18
N ILE A 188 -1.77 -18.12 0.10
CA ILE A 188 -0.37 -18.14 -0.29
C ILE A 188 0.28 -19.31 0.44
N ASP A 189 0.93 -20.19 -0.31
CA ASP A 189 1.60 -21.38 0.17
C ASP A 189 3.09 -21.37 -0.24
N ARG A 190 3.83 -22.38 0.20
CA ARG A 190 5.25 -22.51 -0.08
C ARG A 190 5.55 -22.58 -1.58
N VAL A 191 4.77 -23.38 -2.33
CA VAL A 191 4.97 -23.59 -3.77
C VAL A 191 4.83 -22.27 -4.52
N MET A 192 3.86 -21.45 -4.12
CA MET A 192 3.67 -20.11 -4.69
C MET A 192 4.86 -19.20 -4.42
N ILE A 193 5.40 -19.19 -3.20
CA ILE A 193 6.59 -18.39 -2.87
C ILE A 193 7.79 -18.86 -3.68
N GLU A 194 8.06 -20.16 -3.73
CA GLU A 194 9.17 -20.73 -4.51
C GLU A 194 9.03 -20.39 -6.01
N THR A 195 7.83 -20.53 -6.57
CA THR A 195 7.53 -20.17 -7.97
C THR A 195 7.77 -18.68 -8.23
N ALA A 196 7.36 -17.82 -7.30
CA ALA A 196 7.58 -16.38 -7.40
C ALA A 196 9.07 -16.00 -7.33
N LEU A 197 9.84 -16.67 -6.46
CA LEU A 197 11.28 -16.47 -6.34
C LEU A 197 12.04 -16.94 -7.59
N ASP A 198 11.62 -18.06 -8.19
CA ASP A 198 12.19 -18.54 -9.45
C ASP A 198 11.88 -17.58 -10.61
N HIS A 199 10.64 -17.06 -10.66
CA HIS A 199 10.19 -16.14 -11.71
C HIS A 199 10.86 -14.76 -11.63
N VAL A 200 10.85 -14.13 -10.45
CA VAL A 200 11.44 -12.80 -10.25
C VAL A 200 12.97 -12.85 -10.17
N GLY A 201 13.54 -14.04 -9.97
CA GLY A 201 14.94 -14.26 -9.64
C GLY A 201 15.24 -13.99 -8.16
N LYS A 202 16.51 -14.10 -7.75
CA LYS A 202 16.93 -13.86 -6.35
C LYS A 202 16.65 -12.40 -5.96
N PRO A 203 15.60 -12.11 -5.16
CA PRO A 203 15.23 -10.73 -4.88
C PRO A 203 16.28 -10.07 -3.99
N ARG A 204 16.52 -8.78 -4.22
CA ARG A 204 17.28 -7.93 -3.29
C ARG A 204 16.42 -7.35 -2.20
N HIS A 205 15.12 -7.22 -2.46
CA HIS A 205 14.15 -6.66 -1.53
C HIS A 205 12.85 -7.46 -1.59
N VAL A 206 12.28 -7.76 -0.43
CA VAL A 206 10.97 -8.37 -0.29
C VAL A 206 10.12 -7.50 0.63
N PHE A 207 8.94 -7.09 0.17
CA PHE A 207 8.02 -6.26 0.94
C PHE A 207 6.70 -7.00 1.17
N VAL A 208 6.34 -7.19 2.44
CA VAL A 208 5.11 -7.88 2.82
C VAL A 208 4.20 -6.93 3.59
N CYS A 209 2.96 -6.78 3.14
CA CYS A 209 2.01 -5.89 3.81
C CYS A 209 0.59 -6.45 3.84
N GLY A 210 -0.08 -6.34 4.98
CA GLY A 210 -1.44 -6.84 5.20
C GLY A 210 -1.80 -6.96 6.67
N SER A 211 -2.78 -7.81 6.99
CA SER A 211 -3.16 -8.09 8.38
C SER A 211 -2.06 -8.81 9.16
N ASN A 212 -2.13 -8.75 10.49
CA ASN A 212 -1.14 -9.42 11.36
C ASN A 212 -0.96 -10.91 11.03
N GLY A 213 -2.06 -11.65 10.85
CA GLY A 213 -2.02 -13.06 10.47
C GLY A 213 -1.40 -13.28 9.09
N PHE A 214 -1.76 -12.45 8.11
CA PHE A 214 -1.23 -12.54 6.75
C PHE A 214 0.29 -12.34 6.72
N VAL A 215 0.77 -11.25 7.33
CA VAL A 215 2.19 -10.91 7.34
C VAL A 215 3.00 -11.98 8.08
N GLY A 216 2.48 -12.52 9.18
CA GLY A 216 3.11 -13.64 9.90
C GLY A 216 3.30 -14.85 8.98
N SER A 217 2.22 -15.37 8.43
CA SER A 217 2.27 -16.56 7.57
C SER A 217 3.16 -16.39 6.34
N VAL A 218 3.10 -15.24 5.65
CA VAL A 218 3.95 -14.99 4.48
C VAL A 218 5.42 -14.87 4.86
N SER A 219 5.73 -14.21 5.99
CA SER A 219 7.12 -14.07 6.46
C SER A 219 7.71 -15.44 6.78
N ASP A 220 6.95 -16.30 7.46
CA ASP A 220 7.37 -17.66 7.77
C ASP A 220 7.67 -18.44 6.49
N LEU A 221 6.76 -18.40 5.49
CA LEU A 221 6.94 -19.06 4.19
C LEU A 221 8.18 -18.56 3.43
N LEU A 222 8.48 -17.26 3.50
CA LEU A 222 9.67 -16.68 2.86
C LEU A 222 10.97 -17.18 3.52
N VAL A 223 11.02 -17.21 4.86
CA VAL A 223 12.17 -17.72 5.60
C VAL A 223 12.36 -19.22 5.32
N ASP A 224 11.26 -19.96 5.30
CA ASP A 224 11.18 -21.37 4.95
C ASP A 224 11.67 -21.68 3.53
N ALA A 225 11.51 -20.73 2.60
CA ALA A 225 12.05 -20.76 1.24
C ALA A 225 13.49 -20.19 1.16
N ALA A 226 14.17 -20.06 2.30
CA ALA A 226 15.54 -19.57 2.44
C ALA A 226 15.79 -18.11 1.99
N VAL A 227 14.74 -17.28 1.97
CA VAL A 227 14.91 -15.82 1.81
C VAL A 227 15.56 -15.26 3.07
N LYS A 228 16.63 -14.47 2.88
CA LYS A 228 17.36 -13.88 4.02
C LYS A 228 16.46 -12.91 4.79
N PRO A 229 16.33 -13.03 6.12
CA PRO A 229 15.47 -12.13 6.90
C PRO A 229 15.79 -10.64 6.73
N GLY A 230 17.07 -10.29 6.54
CA GLY A 230 17.50 -8.89 6.38
C GLY A 230 17.00 -8.19 5.12
N ILE A 231 16.46 -8.92 4.14
CA ILE A 231 15.84 -8.33 2.94
C ILE A 231 14.31 -8.35 2.97
N ILE A 232 13.71 -8.98 3.99
CA ILE A 232 12.26 -9.04 4.20
C ILE A 232 11.86 -7.85 5.07
N ARG A 233 11.10 -6.92 4.48
CA ARG A 233 10.54 -5.75 5.15
C ARG A 233 9.05 -5.98 5.27
N THR A 234 8.48 -5.68 6.44
CA THR A 234 7.06 -5.94 6.72
C THR A 234 6.35 -4.71 7.29
N GLU A 235 5.12 -4.48 6.87
CA GLU A 235 4.20 -3.50 7.45
C GLU A 235 2.85 -4.17 7.75
N ARG A 236 2.23 -3.85 8.90
CA ARG A 236 1.03 -4.54 9.40
C ARG A 236 -0.10 -3.55 9.66
N PHE A 237 -1.33 -3.93 9.33
CA PHE A 237 -2.54 -3.16 9.63
C PHE A 237 -3.56 -3.96 10.45
N GLY A 238 -4.48 -3.26 11.13
CA GLY A 238 -5.60 -3.86 11.86
C GLY A 238 -5.28 -4.27 13.30
N GLY A 239 -4.51 -3.44 14.01
CA GLY A 239 -4.47 -3.45 15.48
C GLY A 239 -5.54 -2.52 16.05
#